data_AF-B7T2P2-F1
#
_entry.id   AF-B7T2P2-F1
#
_cell.length_a   1.000
_cell.length_b   1.000
_cell.length_c   1.000
_cell.angle_alpha   90.00
_cell.angle_beta   90.00
_cell.angle_gamma   90.00
#
_symmetry.space_group_name_H-M   'P 1'
#
loop_
_entity.id
_entity.type
_entity.pdbx_description
1 polymer ?
#
loop_
_entity_poly.entity_id
_entity_poly.type
_entity_poly.pdbx_seq_one_letter_code
_entity_poly.pdbx_strand_id
1 'polypeptide(L)'
;MVPIRADEISNIIRQRIKQYKREVNIVNMGSVLQVGDGIARIYGLNEVMAGELVEFEEGTTGIALNLESTNVGVVLMGGGLMIQEGSSVKATGIIAQIPVSEAYLGRVVNALAKPIDGRGGISASESRLIESPAPGIISRRSVYEPLQTGLIAIDSMIPIGRGQRELIIGDRQTGKTAVATDTILNQRGKDVICVYVAIGQKASSVAQVVTTFQETGAMKYTIVVAETAASPAALQYLAPYTGAALAEFFMYRERHTLIIYDDLSKQAQAYRQMSLLLRRPPGREAYPGDVFYLHSRLLERAAKSSSNLGEGSMTALPIVETQAGDVSAYIPTNVISITDGQIFLSADLFNSGIRPAINVGISVSRVGSAAQIKAMKQVAGKSKLDLAQFTELEAFAQFASDLDKTTQNQLARGRRLRELLKQSQAQPLAVEEQIMTVYTGTNGYLDSLEVGQVRPFLGNLRDYLKSQKPQFQEIISSTKTFTEEAETLLKEAIQEEMERFRLQ
;
A
#
# COMPACT_ATOMS: atom_id res chain seq x y z
N MET A 1 30.24 19.09 -6.62
CA MET A 1 29.75 19.85 -5.46
C MET A 1 30.00 21.32 -5.76
N VAL A 2 28.97 22.09 -6.13
CA VAL A 2 29.12 23.55 -6.31
C VAL A 2 29.22 24.15 -4.90
N PRO A 3 30.23 24.98 -4.60
CA PRO A 3 30.39 25.55 -3.27
C PRO A 3 29.24 26.52 -3.00
N ILE A 4 28.48 26.28 -1.93
CA ILE A 4 27.42 27.19 -1.47
C ILE A 4 28.07 28.53 -1.14
N ARG A 5 27.66 29.60 -1.81
CA ARG A 5 28.24 30.94 -1.63
C ARG A 5 27.72 31.54 -0.32
N ALA A 6 28.63 32.04 0.52
CA ALA A 6 28.31 32.65 1.80
C ALA A 6 27.31 33.85 1.68
N ASP A 7 27.32 34.51 0.52
CA ASP A 7 26.43 35.63 0.22
C ASP A 7 24.96 35.22 0.08
N GLU A 8 24.68 34.03 -0.48
CA GLU A 8 23.30 33.52 -0.60
C GLU A 8 22.70 33.20 0.77
N ILE A 9 23.49 32.59 1.66
CA ILE A 9 23.09 32.30 3.04
C ILE A 9 22.82 33.61 3.79
N SER A 10 23.72 34.59 3.67
CA SER A 10 23.55 35.90 4.31
C SER A 10 22.30 36.63 3.81
N ASN A 11 21.98 36.53 2.52
CA ASN A 11 20.78 37.14 1.96
C ASN A 11 19.50 36.46 2.44
N ILE A 12 19.46 35.13 2.51
CA ILE A 12 18.32 34.38 3.04
C ILE A 12 18.06 34.75 4.51
N ILE A 13 19.12 34.82 5.33
CA ILE A 13 19.00 35.20 6.75
C ILE A 13 18.53 36.66 6.87
N ARG A 14 19.10 37.60 6.11
CA ARG A 14 18.65 39.00 6.10
C ARG A 14 17.19 39.14 5.67
N GLN A 15 16.73 38.38 4.68
CA GLN A 15 15.32 38.37 4.28
C GLN A 15 14.42 37.88 5.41
N ARG A 16 14.78 36.80 6.10
CA ARG A 16 14.01 36.29 7.25
C ARG A 16 13.93 37.30 8.39
N ILE A 17 15.04 37.99 8.70
CA ILE A 17 15.06 39.03 9.73
C ILE A 17 14.19 40.23 9.32
N LYS A 18 14.25 40.66 8.06
CA LYS A 18 13.40 41.75 7.55
C LYS A 18 11.91 41.43 7.55
N GLN A 19 11.56 40.16 7.35
CA GLN A 19 10.17 39.68 7.36
C GLN A 19 9.65 39.38 8.77
N TYR A 20 10.51 39.42 9.80
CA TYR A 20 10.11 39.17 11.17
C TYR A 20 9.22 40.31 11.70
N LYS A 21 7.92 40.04 11.82
CA LYS A 21 6.96 40.92 12.49
C LYS A 21 6.74 40.43 13.91
N ARG A 22 6.87 41.33 14.88
CA ARG A 22 6.63 41.04 16.30
C ARG A 22 5.14 41.23 16.57
N GLU A 23 4.36 40.16 16.43
CA GLU A 23 2.95 40.14 16.82
C GLU A 23 2.82 39.73 18.31
N VAL A 24 2.08 40.51 19.08
CA VAL A 24 1.74 40.17 20.47
C VAL A 24 0.40 39.44 20.44
N ASN A 25 0.45 38.11 20.52
CA ASN A 25 -0.75 37.28 20.54
C ASN A 25 -1.06 36.84 21.98
N ILE A 26 -2.34 36.85 22.36
CA ILE A 26 -2.80 36.21 23.60
C ILE A 26 -2.70 34.71 23.35
N VAL A 27 -1.85 34.03 24.13
CA VAL A 27 -1.57 32.61 23.96
C VAL A 27 -2.17 31.84 25.13
N ASN A 28 -2.96 30.82 24.82
CA ASN A 28 -3.42 29.86 25.81
C ASN A 28 -2.24 28.97 26.23
N MET A 29 -1.82 29.10 27.49
CA MET A 29 -0.69 28.37 28.06
C MET A 29 -1.16 27.38 29.12
N GLY A 30 -0.39 26.30 29.25
CA GLY A 30 -0.50 25.34 30.33
C GLY A 30 0.87 25.03 30.93
N SER A 31 0.86 24.21 31.97
CA SER A 31 2.06 23.72 32.65
C SER A 31 2.02 22.19 32.73
N VAL A 32 3.14 21.54 32.45
CA VAL A 32 3.25 20.08 32.53
C VAL A 32 3.11 19.63 33.98
N LEU A 33 2.09 18.83 34.28
CA LEU A 33 1.91 18.17 35.58
C LEU A 33 2.69 16.87 35.67
N GLN A 34 2.71 16.12 34.57
CA GLN A 34 3.32 14.79 34.53
C GLN A 34 3.76 14.52 33.10
N VAL A 35 4.91 13.89 32.94
CA VAL A 35 5.39 13.37 31.65
C VAL A 35 5.95 11.96 31.86
N GLY A 36 5.61 11.05 30.96
CA GLY A 36 6.07 9.66 31.01
C GLY A 36 5.66 8.90 29.75
N ASP A 37 6.57 8.05 29.25
CA ASP A 37 6.33 7.13 28.13
C ASP A 37 5.70 7.77 26.87
N GLY A 38 6.07 9.02 26.57
CA GLY A 38 5.55 9.75 25.40
C GLY A 38 4.19 10.42 25.61
N ILE A 39 3.71 10.51 26.86
CA ILE A 39 2.47 11.20 27.22
C ILE A 39 2.77 12.27 28.25
N ALA A 40 2.15 13.43 28.09
CA ALA A 40 2.16 14.51 29.06
C ALA A 40 0.73 14.83 29.51
N ARG A 41 0.58 15.13 30.80
CA ARG A 41 -0.64 15.73 31.37
C ARG A 41 -0.36 17.18 31.64
N ILE A 42 -1.21 18.04 31.12
CA ILE A 42 -1.00 19.48 31.15
C ILE A 42 -2.14 20.13 31.93
N TYR A 43 -1.79 20.95 32.92
CA TYR A 43 -2.75 21.81 33.61
C TYR A 43 -2.94 23.11 32.82
N GLY A 44 -4.17 23.62 32.77
CA GLY A 44 -4.53 24.78 31.95
C GLY A 44 -4.92 24.36 30.53
N LEU A 45 -4.48 25.11 29.52
CA LEU A 45 -4.91 24.92 28.14
C LEU A 45 -6.44 24.93 27.97
N ASN A 46 -7.15 25.79 28.71
CA ASN A 46 -8.63 25.74 28.82
C ASN A 46 -9.38 25.90 27.49
N GLU A 47 -8.78 26.59 26.53
CA GLU A 47 -9.36 26.82 25.19
C GLU A 47 -8.79 25.88 24.11
N VAL A 48 -8.06 24.82 24.50
CA VAL A 48 -7.48 23.89 23.52
C VAL A 48 -8.56 23.01 22.89
N MET A 49 -8.45 22.79 21.59
CA MET A 49 -9.35 21.94 20.84
C MET A 49 -8.87 20.48 20.84
N ALA A 50 -9.80 19.54 20.70
CA ALA A 50 -9.45 18.14 20.49
C ALA A 50 -8.73 17.97 19.14
N GLY A 51 -7.58 17.30 19.14
CA GLY A 51 -6.73 17.16 17.97
C GLY A 51 -5.86 18.39 17.66
N GLU A 52 -5.82 19.39 18.54
CA GLU A 52 -4.94 20.55 18.38
C GLU A 52 -3.47 20.19 18.62
N LEU A 53 -2.59 20.83 17.86
CA LEU A 53 -1.16 20.81 18.12
C LEU A 53 -0.83 21.68 19.33
N VAL A 54 0.07 21.17 20.16
CA VAL A 54 0.65 21.92 21.25
C VAL A 54 2.17 21.93 21.12
N GLU A 55 2.80 23.01 21.56
CA GLU A 55 4.24 23.21 21.52
C GLU A 55 4.78 23.31 22.94
N PHE A 56 5.67 22.40 23.30
CA PHE A 56 6.37 22.44 24.58
C PHE A 56 7.49 23.47 24.52
N GLU A 57 7.89 24.01 25.67
CA GLU A 57 8.96 25.03 25.78
C GLU A 57 10.27 24.63 25.09
N GLU A 58 10.61 23.33 25.07
CA GLU A 58 11.77 22.77 24.38
C GLU A 58 11.62 22.73 22.83
N GLY A 59 10.41 22.92 22.31
CA GLY A 59 10.07 22.82 20.89
C GLY A 59 9.53 21.46 20.44
N THR A 60 9.38 20.50 21.36
CA THR A 60 8.66 19.24 21.07
C THR A 60 7.20 19.56 20.74
N THR A 61 6.65 18.96 19.69
CA THR A 61 5.23 19.07 19.35
C THR A 61 4.45 17.92 19.98
N GLY A 62 3.24 18.17 20.45
CA GLY A 62 2.29 17.15 20.89
C GLY A 62 0.90 17.34 20.28
N ILE A 63 0.03 16.34 20.44
CA ILE A 63 -1.39 16.41 20.05
C ILE A 63 -2.24 16.29 21.31
N ALA A 64 -3.17 17.22 21.50
CA ALA A 64 -4.20 17.12 22.53
C ALA A 64 -5.22 16.05 22.15
N LEU A 65 -5.30 14.96 22.93
CA LEU A 65 -6.22 13.84 22.67
C LEU A 65 -7.35 13.74 23.71
N ASN A 66 -7.03 13.91 25.00
CA ASN A 66 -8.02 13.84 26.07
C ASN A 66 -8.17 15.22 26.71
N LEU A 67 -9.38 15.76 26.74
CA LEU A 67 -9.71 16.99 27.45
C LEU A 67 -10.46 16.60 28.73
N GLU A 68 -9.75 16.49 29.85
CA GLU A 68 -10.36 16.23 31.16
C GLU A 68 -10.76 17.55 31.83
N SER A 69 -11.55 17.49 32.90
CA SER A 69 -12.03 18.68 33.60
C SER A 69 -10.91 19.50 34.26
N THR A 70 -9.80 18.86 34.60
CA THR A 70 -8.68 19.48 35.35
C THR A 70 -7.37 19.49 34.59
N ASN A 71 -7.23 18.69 33.54
CA ASN A 71 -6.00 18.55 32.78
C ASN A 71 -6.27 18.09 31.34
N VAL A 72 -5.26 18.27 30.49
CA VAL A 72 -5.28 17.84 29.10
C VAL A 72 -4.23 16.76 28.91
N GLY A 73 -4.67 15.60 28.40
CA GLY A 73 -3.80 14.51 27.99
C GLY A 73 -3.25 14.77 26.58
N VAL A 74 -1.94 14.98 26.51
CA VAL A 74 -1.20 15.25 25.27
C VAL A 74 -0.27 14.10 24.96
N VAL A 75 -0.30 13.66 23.71
CA VAL A 75 0.66 12.68 23.20
C VAL A 75 1.81 13.39 22.51
N LEU A 76 3.04 13.05 22.90
CA LEU A 76 4.27 13.66 22.40
C LEU A 76 4.64 13.08 21.03
N MET A 77 4.94 13.95 20.07
CA MET A 77 5.38 13.60 18.72
C MET A 77 6.91 13.70 18.59
N GLY A 78 7.61 13.24 19.62
CA GLY A 78 9.06 13.31 19.76
C GLY A 78 9.55 12.54 20.99
N GLY A 79 10.85 12.61 21.27
CA GLY A 79 11.46 11.86 22.39
C GLY A 79 11.06 12.37 23.78
N GLY A 80 10.74 13.66 23.91
CA GLY A 80 10.21 14.23 25.16
C GLY A 80 11.13 14.15 26.38
N LEU A 81 12.41 13.81 26.19
CA LEU A 81 13.35 13.52 27.28
C LEU A 81 13.77 14.75 28.09
N MET A 82 13.67 15.95 27.53
CA MET A 82 14.03 17.19 28.22
C MET A 82 12.79 17.91 28.81
N ILE A 83 11.58 17.36 28.61
CA ILE A 83 10.36 17.93 29.18
C ILE A 83 10.39 17.64 30.68
N GLN A 84 10.25 18.69 31.48
CA GLN A 84 10.20 18.60 32.95
C GLN A 84 8.81 18.96 33.46
N GLU A 85 8.47 18.45 34.64
CA GLU A 85 7.31 18.96 35.38
C GLU A 85 7.45 20.48 35.59
N GLY A 86 6.36 21.22 35.44
CA GLY A 86 6.35 22.68 35.47
C GLY A 86 6.60 23.35 34.13
N SER A 87 7.19 22.65 33.13
CA SER A 87 7.51 23.24 31.82
C SER A 87 6.27 23.87 31.16
N SER A 88 6.48 24.99 30.46
CA SER A 88 5.37 25.64 29.77
C SER A 88 4.97 24.87 28.51
N VAL A 89 3.66 24.81 28.25
CA VAL A 89 3.12 24.28 27.00
C VAL A 89 2.16 25.28 26.39
N LYS A 90 2.28 25.48 25.10
CA LYS A 90 1.51 26.44 24.33
C LYS A 90 0.55 25.72 23.38
N ALA A 91 -0.73 26.09 23.42
CA ALA A 91 -1.68 25.74 22.37
C ALA A 91 -1.38 26.54 21.10
N THR A 92 -1.33 25.89 19.94
CA THR A 92 -0.99 26.57 18.68
C THR A 92 -2.20 27.16 17.96
N GLY A 93 -3.43 26.82 18.38
CA GLY A 93 -4.68 27.15 17.71
C GLY A 93 -4.91 26.40 16.39
N ILE A 94 -4.07 25.40 16.10
CA ILE A 94 -4.04 24.70 14.81
C ILE A 94 -4.34 23.23 15.05
N ILE A 95 -5.44 22.74 14.47
CA ILE A 95 -5.75 21.31 14.44
C ILE A 95 -4.65 20.57 13.66
N ALA A 96 -4.30 19.37 14.12
CA ALA A 96 -3.23 18.56 13.56
C ALA A 96 -3.33 18.45 12.03
N GLN A 97 -2.39 19.14 11.37
CA GLN A 97 -2.29 19.24 9.92
C GLN A 97 -0.84 19.05 9.49
N ILE A 98 -0.66 18.53 8.28
CA ILE A 98 0.65 18.38 7.65
C ILE A 98 0.78 19.29 6.44
N PRO A 99 1.98 19.79 6.16
CA PRO A 99 2.27 20.41 4.88
C PRO A 99 2.15 19.39 3.73
N VAL A 100 1.57 19.81 2.61
CA VAL A 100 1.37 19.01 1.40
C VAL A 100 1.75 19.82 0.15
N SER A 101 2.33 19.14 -0.84
CA SER A 101 2.72 19.72 -2.14
C SER A 101 3.17 18.63 -3.11
N GLU A 102 3.36 18.98 -4.38
CA GLU A 102 4.02 18.10 -5.34
C GLU A 102 5.51 17.88 -5.02
N ALA A 103 6.14 18.80 -4.29
CA ALA A 103 7.56 18.73 -3.93
C ALA A 103 7.92 17.56 -2.98
N TYR A 104 6.92 16.87 -2.45
CA TYR A 104 7.11 15.64 -1.68
C TYR A 104 7.44 14.42 -2.56
N LEU A 105 7.16 14.47 -3.87
CA LEU A 105 7.50 13.38 -4.80
C LEU A 105 9.01 13.10 -4.79
N GLY A 106 9.38 11.84 -4.62
CA GLY A 106 10.77 11.42 -4.54
C GLY A 106 11.48 11.71 -3.22
N ARG A 107 10.74 12.11 -2.19
CA ARG A 107 11.26 12.39 -0.84
C ARG A 107 10.92 11.27 0.12
N VAL A 108 11.76 11.13 1.14
CA VAL A 108 11.48 10.32 2.34
C VAL A 108 11.22 11.27 3.50
N VAL A 109 10.05 11.14 4.11
CA VAL A 109 9.58 12.01 5.20
C VAL A 109 9.14 11.19 6.41
N ASN A 110 9.11 11.83 7.58
CA ASN A 110 8.56 11.25 8.80
C ASN A 110 7.03 11.50 8.89
N ALA A 111 6.39 11.07 9.98
CA ALA A 111 4.95 11.23 10.21
C ALA A 111 4.51 12.70 10.35
N LEU A 112 5.43 13.64 10.58
CA LEU A 112 5.15 15.09 10.60
C LEU A 112 5.42 15.75 9.24
N ALA A 113 5.60 14.95 8.18
CA ALA A 113 6.00 15.40 6.84
C ALA A 113 7.34 16.16 6.80
N LYS A 114 8.22 15.96 7.80
CA LYS A 114 9.58 16.50 7.79
C LYS A 114 10.50 15.56 7.00
N PRO A 115 11.39 16.08 6.13
CA PRO A 115 12.31 15.25 5.35
C PRO A 115 13.35 14.57 6.24
N ILE A 116 13.57 13.28 5.99
CA ILE A 116 14.59 12.46 6.69
C ILE A 116 15.61 11.85 5.71
N ASP A 117 15.53 12.20 4.43
CA ASP A 117 16.44 11.75 3.36
C ASP A 117 17.73 12.57 3.23
N GLY A 118 17.92 13.61 4.06
CA GLY A 118 19.08 14.49 4.00
C GLY A 118 19.13 15.43 2.79
N ARG A 119 18.07 15.51 1.97
CA ARG A 119 18.01 16.35 0.74
C ARG A 119 17.51 17.78 1.01
N GLY A 120 17.60 18.26 2.24
CA GLY A 120 17.15 19.59 2.65
C GLY A 120 15.63 19.71 2.82
N GLY A 121 15.15 20.92 3.11
CA GLY A 121 13.73 21.22 3.32
C GLY A 121 12.85 20.94 2.09
N ILE A 122 11.55 20.79 2.31
CA ILE A 122 10.53 20.66 1.26
C ILE A 122 9.69 21.93 1.26
N SER A 123 9.59 22.60 0.11
CA SER A 123 8.70 23.74 -0.05
C SER A 123 7.26 23.25 -0.16
N ALA A 124 6.48 23.45 0.91
CA ALA A 124 5.07 23.11 0.92
C ALA A 124 4.23 24.26 0.33
N SER A 125 3.18 23.92 -0.41
CA SER A 125 2.24 24.89 -0.98
C SER A 125 1.01 25.08 -0.10
N GLU A 126 0.55 24.00 0.53
CA GLU A 126 -0.69 23.93 1.30
C GLU A 126 -0.51 23.08 2.55
N SER A 127 -1.52 23.05 3.40
CA SER A 127 -1.62 22.14 4.54
C SER A 127 -2.94 21.35 4.47
N ARG A 128 -2.90 20.06 4.84
CA ARG A 128 -4.10 19.22 4.99
C ARG A 128 -4.18 18.69 6.42
N LEU A 129 -5.40 18.58 6.93
CA LEU A 129 -5.67 17.91 8.19
C LEU A 129 -5.18 16.45 8.12
N ILE A 130 -4.50 16.01 9.18
CA ILE A 130 -4.07 14.62 9.32
C ILE A 130 -5.33 13.74 9.43
N GLU A 131 -6.29 14.17 10.25
CA GLU A 131 -7.62 13.55 10.37
C GLU A 131 -8.63 14.25 9.44
N SER A 132 -8.57 13.94 8.15
CA SER A 132 -9.59 14.39 7.18
C SER A 132 -10.79 13.45 7.18
N PRO A 133 -12.02 13.97 7.02
CA PRO A 133 -13.18 13.12 6.76
C PRO A 133 -13.03 12.37 5.44
N ALA A 134 -13.58 11.16 5.39
CA ALA A 134 -13.67 10.36 4.18
C ALA A 134 -14.70 10.96 3.19
N PRO A 135 -14.53 10.77 1.87
CA PRO A 135 -15.51 11.21 0.89
C PRO A 135 -16.85 10.48 1.10
N GLY A 136 -17.95 11.23 1.14
CA GLY A 136 -19.30 10.68 1.26
C GLY A 136 -19.76 9.95 -0.01
N ILE A 137 -20.87 9.22 0.07
CA ILE A 137 -21.36 8.35 -1.02
C ILE A 137 -21.58 9.12 -2.34
N ILE A 138 -22.16 10.32 -2.29
CA ILE A 138 -22.41 11.17 -3.48
C ILE A 138 -21.10 11.65 -4.13
N SER A 139 -20.05 11.79 -3.32
CA SER A 139 -18.71 12.18 -3.78
C SER A 139 -17.92 11.01 -4.36
N ARG A 140 -18.47 9.79 -4.34
CA ARG A 140 -17.82 8.58 -4.88
C ARG A 140 -18.41 8.19 -6.24
N ARG A 141 -17.59 7.50 -7.04
CA ARG A 141 -18.02 6.75 -8.22
C ARG A 141 -17.63 5.28 -8.05
N SER A 142 -18.39 4.38 -8.66
CA SER A 142 -18.02 2.97 -8.74
C SER A 142 -16.63 2.80 -9.37
N VAL A 143 -15.86 1.85 -8.86
CA VAL A 143 -14.54 1.51 -9.41
C VAL A 143 -14.73 0.74 -10.71
N TYR A 144 -14.24 1.30 -11.83
CA TYR A 144 -14.32 0.69 -13.17
C TYR A 144 -12.99 0.68 -13.93
N GLU A 145 -11.95 1.33 -13.38
CA GLU A 145 -10.64 1.39 -14.00
C GLU A 145 -9.67 0.46 -13.28
N PRO A 146 -8.88 -0.35 -14.00
CA PRO A 146 -7.91 -1.24 -13.40
C PRO A 146 -6.72 -0.46 -12.82
N LEU A 147 -6.22 -0.92 -11.68
CA LEU A 147 -4.88 -0.62 -11.19
C LEU A 147 -4.02 -1.87 -11.38
N GLN A 148 -3.20 -1.84 -12.43
CA GLN A 148 -2.37 -2.99 -12.82
C GLN A 148 -1.26 -3.21 -11.78
N THR A 149 -1.19 -4.40 -11.18
CA THR A 149 -0.11 -4.76 -10.24
C THR A 149 1.13 -5.27 -10.93
N GLY A 150 0.98 -5.83 -12.14
CA GLY A 150 2.08 -6.46 -12.86
C GLY A 150 2.30 -7.91 -12.42
N LEU A 151 1.47 -8.41 -11.51
CA LEU A 151 1.54 -9.76 -10.97
C LEU A 151 0.39 -10.58 -11.56
N ILE A 152 0.73 -11.58 -12.38
CA ILE A 152 -0.28 -12.41 -13.10
C ILE A 152 -1.32 -12.94 -12.12
N ALA A 153 -0.89 -13.44 -10.95
CA ALA A 153 -1.78 -14.03 -9.95
C ALA A 153 -2.81 -13.04 -9.39
N ILE A 154 -2.51 -11.75 -9.33
CA ILE A 154 -3.42 -10.73 -8.81
C ILE A 154 -4.29 -10.19 -9.96
N ASP A 155 -3.67 -9.69 -11.02
CA ASP A 155 -4.38 -9.01 -12.11
C ASP A 155 -5.38 -9.94 -12.85
N SER A 156 -5.12 -11.26 -12.86
CA SER A 156 -6.03 -12.25 -13.46
C SER A 156 -7.17 -12.72 -12.53
N MET A 157 -6.92 -12.92 -11.23
CA MET A 157 -7.87 -13.59 -10.32
C MET A 157 -8.42 -12.70 -9.19
N ILE A 158 -7.66 -11.70 -8.77
CA ILE A 158 -7.96 -10.80 -7.66
C ILE A 158 -7.70 -9.35 -8.14
N PRO A 159 -8.44 -8.89 -9.16
CA PRO A 159 -8.15 -7.60 -9.77
C PRO A 159 -8.36 -6.46 -8.79
N ILE A 160 -7.47 -5.47 -8.86
CA ILE A 160 -7.52 -4.24 -8.06
C ILE A 160 -7.86 -3.08 -8.98
N GLY A 161 -8.80 -2.24 -8.57
CA GLY A 161 -9.19 -1.06 -9.31
C GLY A 161 -8.70 0.26 -8.70
N ARG A 162 -8.73 1.32 -9.50
CA ARG A 162 -8.43 2.70 -9.08
C ARG A 162 -9.52 3.18 -8.11
N GLY A 163 -9.13 3.43 -6.85
CA GLY A 163 -10.04 3.78 -5.75
C GLY A 163 -10.50 2.60 -4.88
N GLN A 164 -10.01 1.39 -5.12
CA GLN A 164 -10.33 0.19 -4.32
C GLN A 164 -9.44 0.08 -3.07
N ARG A 165 -9.94 -0.61 -2.04
CA ARG A 165 -9.16 -1.01 -0.86
C ARG A 165 -8.92 -2.53 -0.90
N GLU A 166 -7.70 -2.98 -1.12
CA GLU A 166 -7.38 -4.41 -1.21
C GLU A 166 -6.32 -4.81 -0.16
N LEU A 167 -6.73 -5.61 0.83
CA LEU A 167 -5.86 -6.04 1.93
C LEU A 167 -4.80 -7.04 1.47
N ILE A 168 -3.53 -6.84 1.83
CA ILE A 168 -2.48 -7.86 1.72
C ILE A 168 -2.26 -8.46 3.10
N ILE A 169 -2.66 -9.70 3.29
CA ILE A 169 -2.62 -10.37 4.60
C ILE A 169 -1.82 -11.66 4.52
N GLY A 170 -1.06 -11.96 5.57
CA GLY A 170 -0.36 -13.23 5.69
C GLY A 170 0.75 -13.18 6.74
N ASP A 171 1.41 -14.32 6.90
CA ASP A 171 2.43 -14.48 7.94
C ASP A 171 3.69 -13.67 7.66
N ARG A 172 4.55 -13.58 8.67
CA ARG A 172 5.86 -12.96 8.54
C ARG A 172 6.65 -13.64 7.40
N GLN A 173 7.38 -12.85 6.62
CA GLN A 173 8.27 -13.32 5.54
C GLN A 173 7.59 -14.08 4.37
N THR A 174 6.28 -13.91 4.15
CA THR A 174 5.57 -14.54 3.01
C THR A 174 5.64 -13.75 1.69
N GLY A 175 6.32 -12.60 1.66
CA GLY A 175 6.45 -11.75 0.46
C GLY A 175 5.44 -10.60 0.35
N LYS A 176 4.74 -10.24 1.44
CA LYS A 176 3.76 -9.13 1.46
C LYS A 176 4.31 -7.81 0.92
N THR A 177 5.43 -7.36 1.48
CA THR A 177 6.10 -6.13 1.04
C THR A 177 6.57 -6.24 -0.41
N ALA A 178 7.01 -7.42 -0.88
CA ALA A 178 7.42 -7.62 -2.27
C ALA A 178 6.26 -7.41 -3.25
N VAL A 179 5.09 -7.98 -2.96
CA VAL A 179 3.86 -7.77 -3.75
C VAL A 179 3.50 -6.27 -3.82
N ALA A 180 3.57 -5.59 -2.68
CA ALA A 180 3.32 -4.16 -2.59
C ALA A 180 4.34 -3.32 -3.39
N THR A 181 5.64 -3.59 -3.23
CA THR A 181 6.69 -2.84 -3.95
C THR A 181 6.63 -3.10 -5.45
N ASP A 182 6.39 -4.34 -5.89
CA ASP A 182 6.26 -4.68 -7.31
C ASP A 182 5.07 -3.97 -7.95
N THR A 183 3.99 -3.78 -7.19
CA THR A 183 2.85 -2.96 -7.62
C THR A 183 3.27 -1.51 -7.87
N ILE A 184 4.09 -0.90 -6.99
CA ILE A 184 4.64 0.45 -7.20
C ILE A 184 5.54 0.50 -8.43
N LEU A 185 6.41 -0.50 -8.62
CA LEU A 185 7.29 -0.57 -9.79
C LEU A 185 6.48 -0.61 -11.09
N ASN A 186 5.38 -1.34 -11.10
CA ASN A 186 4.50 -1.45 -12.26
C ASN A 186 3.72 -0.16 -12.58
N GLN A 187 3.73 0.86 -11.71
CA GLN A 187 3.07 2.15 -11.99
C GLN A 187 3.89 3.09 -12.86
N ARG A 188 5.14 2.72 -13.20
CA ARG A 188 6.00 3.53 -14.08
C ARG A 188 5.28 3.79 -15.42
N GLY A 189 5.09 5.07 -15.75
CA GLY A 189 4.44 5.50 -16.99
C GLY A 189 2.91 5.38 -17.01
N LYS A 190 2.26 5.07 -15.87
CA LYS A 190 0.78 4.90 -15.79
C LYS A 190 0.03 6.07 -15.15
N ASP A 191 0.75 7.16 -14.89
CA ASP A 191 0.28 8.36 -14.18
C ASP A 191 -0.47 8.05 -12.87
N VAL A 192 0.19 7.23 -12.03
CA VAL A 192 -0.26 6.95 -10.66
C VAL A 192 0.82 7.40 -9.70
N ILE A 193 0.48 8.32 -8.79
CA ILE A 193 1.37 8.69 -7.68
C ILE A 193 1.35 7.61 -6.62
N CYS A 194 2.51 7.19 -6.14
CA CYS A 194 2.62 6.18 -5.12
C CYS A 194 2.99 6.82 -3.77
N VAL A 195 2.41 6.29 -2.69
CA VAL A 195 2.78 6.63 -1.32
C VAL A 195 3.05 5.33 -0.58
N TYR A 196 4.28 5.12 -0.14
CA TYR A 196 4.67 3.96 0.66
C TYR A 196 4.86 4.39 2.12
N VAL A 197 4.02 3.88 3.01
CA VAL A 197 4.03 4.19 4.44
C VAL A 197 4.63 3.01 5.20
N ALA A 198 5.86 3.18 5.71
CA ALA A 198 6.51 2.22 6.58
C ALA A 198 6.22 2.55 8.05
N ILE A 199 5.62 1.61 8.77
CA ILE A 199 5.14 1.75 10.15
C ILE A 199 5.84 0.71 10.99
N GLY A 200 6.66 1.13 11.95
CA GLY A 200 7.37 0.24 12.86
C GLY A 200 8.31 -0.76 12.15
N GLN A 201 8.72 -0.47 10.91
CA GLN A 201 9.63 -1.33 10.15
C GLN A 201 11.08 -1.13 10.60
N LYS A 202 11.93 -2.11 10.29
CA LYS A 202 13.38 -1.95 10.47
C LYS A 202 13.91 -0.90 9.51
N ALA A 203 14.72 0.03 10.01
CA ALA A 203 15.32 1.09 9.19
C ALA A 203 16.08 0.53 7.96
N SER A 204 16.79 -0.59 8.14
CA SER A 204 17.51 -1.28 7.05
C SER A 204 16.57 -1.79 5.95
N SER A 205 15.39 -2.31 6.31
CA SER A 205 14.40 -2.81 5.35
C SER A 205 13.77 -1.65 4.57
N VAL A 206 13.46 -0.54 5.24
CA VAL A 206 12.96 0.68 4.58
C VAL A 206 14.01 1.23 3.61
N ALA A 207 15.27 1.29 4.04
CA ALA A 207 16.37 1.74 3.18
C ALA A 207 16.54 0.85 1.94
N GLN A 208 16.39 -0.48 2.08
CA GLN A 208 16.43 -1.40 0.94
C GLN A 208 15.30 -1.13 -0.07
N VAL A 209 14.06 -0.93 0.41
CA VAL A 209 12.93 -0.57 -0.46
C VAL A 209 13.17 0.76 -1.18
N VAL A 210 13.63 1.79 -0.46
CA VAL A 210 13.97 3.09 -1.05
C VAL A 210 15.07 2.94 -2.11
N THR A 211 16.06 2.09 -1.86
CA THR A 211 17.15 1.81 -2.82
C THR A 211 16.60 1.17 -4.09
N THR A 212 15.76 0.12 -3.96
CA THR A 212 15.08 -0.49 -5.11
C THR A 212 14.27 0.55 -5.90
N PHE A 213 13.54 1.44 -5.24
CA PHE A 213 12.79 2.49 -5.92
C PHE A 213 13.69 3.52 -6.61
N GLN A 214 14.89 3.79 -6.10
CA GLN A 214 15.84 4.69 -6.75
C GLN A 214 16.44 4.04 -8.00
N GLU A 215 16.90 2.79 -7.88
CA GLU A 215 17.52 2.03 -8.98
C GLU A 215 16.56 1.79 -10.16
N THR A 216 15.29 1.50 -9.86
CA THR A 216 14.25 1.27 -10.87
C THR A 216 13.63 2.55 -11.41
N GLY A 217 13.94 3.70 -10.79
CA GLY A 217 13.37 5.01 -11.12
C GLY A 217 11.97 5.27 -10.55
N ALA A 218 11.44 4.37 -9.72
CA ALA A 218 10.12 4.50 -9.10
C ALA A 218 10.02 5.65 -8.08
N MET A 219 11.15 6.09 -7.49
CA MET A 219 11.12 7.24 -6.58
C MET A 219 10.61 8.52 -7.25
N LYS A 220 10.70 8.68 -8.58
CA LYS A 220 10.23 9.89 -9.27
C LYS A 220 8.74 10.19 -9.06
N TYR A 221 7.94 9.15 -8.80
CA TYR A 221 6.50 9.25 -8.58
C TYR A 221 6.08 8.69 -7.22
N THR A 222 7.04 8.40 -6.32
CA THR A 222 6.77 7.79 -5.02
C THR A 222 7.17 8.71 -3.87
N ILE A 223 6.29 8.86 -2.88
CA ILE A 223 6.58 9.47 -1.59
C ILE A 223 6.75 8.34 -0.57
N VAL A 224 7.79 8.40 0.26
CA VAL A 224 7.96 7.43 1.35
C VAL A 224 7.72 8.14 2.68
N VAL A 225 6.73 7.69 3.44
CA VAL A 225 6.53 8.10 4.83
C VAL A 225 7.09 6.99 5.70
N ALA A 226 8.07 7.28 6.55
CA ALA A 226 8.73 6.25 7.34
C ALA A 226 8.80 6.63 8.82
N GLU A 227 8.19 5.78 9.64
CA GLU A 227 8.40 5.71 11.08
C GLU A 227 8.89 4.32 11.43
N THR A 228 10.12 4.24 11.94
CA THR A 228 10.76 2.95 12.20
C THR A 228 10.33 2.38 13.55
N ALA A 229 10.71 1.15 13.85
CA ALA A 229 10.46 0.54 15.16
C ALA A 229 11.04 1.34 16.34
N ALA A 230 12.05 2.18 16.10
CA ALA A 230 12.66 3.04 17.14
C ALA A 230 11.90 4.35 17.37
N SER A 231 10.95 4.70 16.48
CA SER A 231 10.16 5.91 16.60
C SER A 231 9.12 5.80 17.74
N PRO A 232 8.76 6.91 18.40
CA PRO A 232 7.67 6.92 19.37
C PRO A 232 6.36 6.33 18.82
N ALA A 233 5.60 5.64 19.67
CA ALA A 233 4.32 5.04 19.31
C ALA A 233 3.35 6.05 18.68
N ALA A 234 3.37 7.30 19.16
CA ALA A 234 2.63 8.42 18.60
C ALA A 234 2.87 8.63 17.10
N LEU A 235 4.13 8.63 16.69
CA LEU A 235 4.49 8.86 15.29
C LEU A 235 4.13 7.64 14.44
N GLN A 236 4.37 6.42 14.94
CA GLN A 236 3.95 5.19 14.25
C GLN A 236 2.43 5.14 14.03
N TYR A 237 1.65 5.59 15.03
CA TYR A 237 0.21 5.74 14.95
C TYR A 237 -0.24 6.77 13.89
N LEU A 238 0.47 7.90 13.78
CA LEU A 238 0.14 8.99 12.86
C LEU A 238 0.58 8.75 11.42
N ALA A 239 1.66 8.00 11.19
CA ALA A 239 2.26 7.82 9.87
C ALA A 239 1.25 7.44 8.76
N PRO A 240 0.28 6.54 8.97
CA PRO A 240 -0.72 6.21 7.96
C PRO A 240 -1.65 7.36 7.61
N TYR A 241 -2.04 8.18 8.59
CA TYR A 241 -2.87 9.35 8.36
C TYR A 241 -2.12 10.44 7.59
N THR A 242 -0.83 10.60 7.85
CA THR A 242 0.06 11.48 7.08
C THR A 242 0.20 11.02 5.64
N GLY A 243 0.42 9.72 5.43
CA GLY A 243 0.43 9.12 4.09
C GLY A 243 -0.90 9.36 3.35
N ALA A 244 -2.03 9.17 4.03
CA ALA A 244 -3.35 9.41 3.45
C ALA A 244 -3.53 10.88 3.04
N ALA A 245 -3.15 11.83 3.90
CA ALA A 245 -3.23 13.26 3.59
C ALA A 245 -2.34 13.66 2.39
N LEU A 246 -1.16 13.06 2.25
CA LEU A 246 -0.29 13.24 1.09
C LEU A 246 -0.89 12.64 -0.19
N ALA A 247 -1.52 11.47 -0.13
CA ALA A 247 -2.18 10.86 -1.27
C ALA A 247 -3.43 11.66 -1.70
N GLU A 248 -4.24 12.10 -0.74
CA GLU A 248 -5.46 12.87 -0.99
C GLU A 248 -5.18 14.22 -1.67
N PHE A 249 -4.03 14.84 -1.38
CA PHE A 249 -3.60 16.07 -2.08
C PHE A 249 -3.60 15.90 -3.60
N PHE A 250 -3.19 14.73 -4.10
CA PHE A 250 -3.22 14.43 -5.54
C PHE A 250 -4.60 13.90 -5.98
N MET A 251 -5.28 13.09 -5.15
CA MET A 251 -6.63 12.60 -5.44
C MET A 251 -7.62 13.75 -5.70
N TYR A 252 -7.60 14.79 -4.87
CA TYR A 252 -8.46 15.97 -5.03
C TYR A 252 -8.01 16.92 -6.14
N ARG A 253 -6.86 16.65 -6.77
CA ARG A 253 -6.41 17.29 -8.01
C ARG A 253 -6.63 16.39 -9.22
N GLU A 254 -7.65 15.54 -9.16
CA GLU A 254 -8.09 14.71 -10.29
C GLU A 254 -7.06 13.64 -10.72
N ARG A 255 -6.04 13.39 -9.88
CA ARG A 255 -5.00 12.40 -10.16
C ARG A 255 -5.27 11.06 -9.49
N HIS A 256 -4.61 10.04 -10.00
CA HIS A 256 -4.67 8.70 -9.42
C HIS A 256 -3.51 8.48 -8.46
N THR A 257 -3.83 7.90 -7.30
CA THR A 257 -2.86 7.56 -6.27
C THR A 257 -3.00 6.11 -5.84
N LEU A 258 -1.87 5.53 -5.45
CA LEU A 258 -1.74 4.23 -4.82
C LEU A 258 -1.03 4.44 -3.48
N ILE A 259 -1.69 4.09 -2.38
CA ILE A 259 -1.09 4.11 -1.05
C ILE A 259 -0.89 2.69 -0.51
N ILE A 260 0.26 2.45 0.10
CA ILE A 260 0.61 1.18 0.73
C ILE A 260 0.90 1.45 2.20
N TYR A 261 0.28 0.68 3.09
CA TYR A 261 0.52 0.77 4.53
C TYR A 261 1.23 -0.50 5.04
N ASP A 262 2.50 -0.39 5.43
CA ASP A 262 3.38 -1.51 5.81
C ASP A 262 3.89 -1.35 7.27
N ASP A 263 3.19 -1.79 8.30
CA ASP A 263 1.90 -2.51 8.26
C ASP A 263 0.91 -1.96 9.31
N LEU A 264 -0.38 -2.19 9.08
CA LEU A 264 -1.44 -1.70 9.98
C LEU A 264 -1.51 -2.50 11.29
N SER A 265 -0.95 -3.72 11.34
CA SER A 265 -0.83 -4.47 12.59
C SER A 265 0.04 -3.71 13.60
N LYS A 266 1.17 -3.16 13.15
CA LYS A 266 2.05 -2.33 13.98
C LYS A 266 1.40 -0.98 14.34
N GLN A 267 0.61 -0.38 13.44
CA GLN A 267 -0.17 0.81 13.78
C GLN A 267 -1.15 0.52 14.93
N ALA A 268 -1.88 -0.61 14.85
CA ALA A 268 -2.81 -1.02 15.91
C ALA A 268 -2.07 -1.27 17.24
N GLN A 269 -0.90 -1.90 17.21
CA GLN A 269 -0.07 -2.11 18.40
C GLN A 269 0.40 -0.79 19.02
N ALA A 270 0.82 0.19 18.19
CA ALA A 270 1.16 1.53 18.64
C ALA A 270 -0.04 2.25 19.27
N TYR A 271 -1.21 2.15 18.66
CA TYR A 271 -2.45 2.73 19.20
C TYR A 271 -2.87 2.06 20.52
N ARG A 272 -2.69 0.75 20.63
CA ARG A 272 -2.90 0.00 21.88
C ARG A 272 -1.98 0.49 22.98
N GLN A 273 -0.68 0.64 22.70
CA GLN A 273 0.29 1.16 23.66
C GLN A 273 -0.13 2.56 24.15
N MET A 274 -0.46 3.47 23.22
CA MET A 274 -0.92 4.81 23.56
C MET A 274 -2.19 4.80 24.42
N SER A 275 -3.16 3.96 24.08
CA SER A 275 -4.43 3.86 24.81
C SER A 275 -4.24 3.36 26.24
N LEU A 276 -3.37 2.37 26.44
CA LEU A 276 -3.04 1.84 27.76
C LEU A 276 -2.30 2.87 28.63
N LEU A 277 -1.38 3.63 28.04
CA LEU A 277 -0.67 4.72 28.72
C LEU A 277 -1.62 5.87 29.10
N LEU A 278 -2.62 6.16 28.26
CA LEU A 278 -3.74 7.06 28.59
C LEU A 278 -4.73 6.46 29.59
N ARG A 279 -4.50 5.24 30.08
CA ARG A 279 -5.38 4.49 31.00
C ARG A 279 -6.81 4.32 30.47
N ARG A 280 -6.97 4.25 29.15
CA ARG A 280 -8.25 3.89 28.54
C ARG A 280 -8.55 2.41 28.80
N PRO A 281 -9.80 2.04 29.12
CA PRO A 281 -10.17 0.64 29.31
C PRO A 281 -9.86 -0.20 28.05
N PRO A 282 -9.12 -1.31 28.16
CA PRO A 282 -8.84 -2.20 27.05
C PRO A 282 -9.99 -3.20 26.79
N GLY A 283 -10.07 -3.69 25.56
CA GLY A 283 -10.98 -4.75 25.11
C GLY A 283 -10.23 -6.04 24.72
N ARG A 284 -10.71 -6.71 23.66
CA ARG A 284 -10.13 -7.96 23.15
C ARG A 284 -8.65 -7.78 22.75
N GLU A 285 -7.80 -8.73 23.16
CA GLU A 285 -6.34 -8.68 22.91
C GLU A 285 -5.68 -7.37 23.41
N ALA A 286 -6.28 -6.77 24.43
CA ALA A 286 -5.94 -5.48 25.03
C ALA A 286 -6.04 -4.25 24.10
N TYR A 287 -6.61 -4.37 22.90
CA TYR A 287 -6.87 -3.21 22.03
C TYR A 287 -8.00 -2.34 22.59
N PRO A 288 -7.97 -1.02 22.37
CA PRO A 288 -9.06 -0.14 22.76
C PRO A 288 -10.32 -0.42 21.92
N GLY A 289 -11.50 -0.10 22.45
CA GLY A 289 -12.78 -0.41 21.80
C GLY A 289 -13.00 0.26 20.44
N ASP A 290 -12.26 1.34 20.16
CA ASP A 290 -12.31 2.12 18.92
C ASP A 290 -11.20 1.76 17.91
N VAL A 291 -10.44 0.66 18.13
CA VAL A 291 -9.43 0.21 17.15
C VAL A 291 -10.03 -0.14 15.79
N PHE A 292 -11.31 -0.52 15.74
CA PHE A 292 -12.03 -0.68 14.48
C PHE A 292 -12.21 0.66 13.78
N TYR A 293 -12.64 1.68 14.52
CA TYR A 293 -12.87 3.01 14.01
C TYR A 293 -11.58 3.66 13.50
N LEU A 294 -10.45 3.36 14.15
CA LEU A 294 -9.11 3.76 13.70
C LEU A 294 -8.85 3.39 12.23
N HIS A 295 -9.01 2.10 11.91
CA HIS A 295 -8.73 1.61 10.57
C HIS A 295 -9.85 1.96 9.59
N SER A 296 -11.11 2.00 10.03
CA SER A 296 -12.22 2.36 9.14
C SER A 296 -12.11 3.80 8.67
N ARG A 297 -11.87 4.76 9.59
CA ARG A 297 -11.69 6.18 9.22
C ARG A 297 -10.42 6.45 8.40
N LEU A 298 -9.42 5.58 8.50
CA LEU A 298 -8.23 5.63 7.66
C LEU A 298 -8.52 5.09 6.24
N LEU A 299 -9.04 3.86 6.15
CA LEU A 299 -9.19 3.17 4.88
C LEU A 299 -10.33 3.73 4.04
N GLU A 300 -11.42 4.20 4.65
CA GLU A 300 -12.56 4.81 3.93
C GLU A 300 -12.21 6.11 3.21
N ARG A 301 -11.04 6.71 3.49
CA ARG A 301 -10.50 7.85 2.72
C ARG A 301 -10.10 7.47 1.30
N ALA A 302 -9.71 6.21 1.10
CA ALA A 302 -9.36 5.66 -0.20
C ALA A 302 -10.63 5.34 -1.00
N ALA A 303 -10.91 6.14 -2.03
CA ALA A 303 -12.05 5.98 -2.91
C ALA A 303 -11.75 6.51 -4.33
N LYS A 304 -12.65 6.25 -5.28
CA LYS A 304 -12.69 6.96 -6.56
C LYS A 304 -13.70 8.09 -6.48
N SER A 305 -13.26 9.31 -6.75
CA SER A 305 -14.09 10.52 -6.76
C SER A 305 -15.14 10.46 -7.86
N SER A 306 -16.25 11.17 -7.66
CA SER A 306 -17.29 11.34 -8.67
C SER A 306 -16.80 12.17 -9.87
N SER A 307 -17.53 12.09 -10.98
CA SER A 307 -17.24 12.87 -12.20
C SER A 307 -17.24 14.38 -11.94
N ASN A 308 -18.06 14.85 -11.00
CA ASN A 308 -18.11 16.26 -10.60
C ASN A 308 -16.86 16.72 -9.83
N LEU A 309 -16.09 15.77 -9.29
CA LEU A 309 -14.85 15.99 -8.54
C LEU A 309 -13.62 15.54 -9.34
N GLY A 310 -13.76 15.40 -10.68
CA GLY A 310 -12.67 15.09 -11.59
C GLY A 310 -12.13 13.65 -11.53
N GLU A 311 -12.84 12.73 -10.88
CA GLU A 311 -12.57 11.28 -10.92
C GLU A 311 -11.20 10.80 -10.43
N GLY A 312 -10.46 11.69 -9.74
CA GLY A 312 -9.26 11.32 -9.02
C GLY A 312 -9.51 10.16 -8.06
N SER A 313 -8.47 9.38 -7.79
CA SER A 313 -8.64 8.14 -7.02
C SER A 313 -7.53 7.92 -6.04
N MET A 314 -7.86 7.29 -4.92
CA MET A 314 -6.90 6.77 -3.97
C MET A 314 -7.15 5.27 -3.78
N THR A 315 -6.28 4.44 -4.35
CA THR A 315 -6.28 2.99 -4.14
C THR A 315 -5.42 2.67 -2.92
N ALA A 316 -5.92 1.84 -2.01
CA ALA A 316 -5.20 1.47 -0.79
C ALA A 316 -4.86 -0.01 -0.76
N LEU A 317 -3.59 -0.32 -0.48
CA LEU A 317 -3.08 -1.66 -0.19
C LEU A 317 -2.58 -1.73 1.25
N PRO A 318 -3.47 -1.89 2.24
CA PRO A 318 -3.04 -2.12 3.60
C PRO A 318 -2.39 -3.50 3.73
N ILE A 319 -1.28 -3.57 4.45
CA ILE A 319 -0.63 -4.83 4.84
C ILE A 319 -1.02 -5.13 6.29
N VAL A 320 -1.39 -6.38 6.55
CA VAL A 320 -1.63 -6.91 7.91
C VAL A 320 -0.84 -8.20 8.08
N GLU A 321 -0.12 -8.29 9.19
CA GLU A 321 0.58 -9.51 9.59
C GLU A 321 -0.35 -10.40 10.44
N THR A 322 -0.47 -11.66 10.04
CA THR A 322 -1.09 -12.72 10.84
C THR A 322 -0.05 -13.43 11.71
N GLN A 323 -0.50 -14.08 12.77
CA GLN A 323 0.32 -14.95 13.60
C GLN A 323 -0.08 -16.40 13.29
N ALA A 324 0.86 -17.19 12.76
CA ALA A 324 0.64 -18.61 12.41
C ALA A 324 -0.60 -18.86 11.52
N GLY A 325 -0.84 -17.98 10.55
CA GLY A 325 -1.94 -18.07 9.59
C GLY A 325 -3.32 -17.74 10.16
N ASP A 326 -3.41 -17.30 11.43
CA ASP A 326 -4.70 -17.03 12.07
C ASP A 326 -5.34 -15.73 11.54
N VAL A 327 -6.29 -15.90 10.63
CA VAL A 327 -7.14 -14.83 10.08
C VAL A 327 -8.28 -14.43 11.01
N SER A 328 -8.54 -15.19 12.08
CA SER A 328 -9.64 -14.96 13.04
C SER A 328 -9.24 -14.06 14.22
N ALA A 329 -7.97 -13.70 14.31
CA ALA A 329 -7.46 -12.70 15.23
C ALA A 329 -8.16 -11.34 15.02
N TYR A 330 -8.18 -10.53 16.08
CA TYR A 330 -9.05 -9.36 16.14
C TYR A 330 -8.74 -8.31 15.05
N ILE A 331 -7.46 -7.98 14.85
CA ILE A 331 -7.06 -6.99 13.83
C ILE A 331 -7.27 -7.50 12.40
N PRO A 332 -6.81 -8.70 12.00
CA PRO A 332 -7.15 -9.31 10.72
C PRO A 332 -8.64 -9.27 10.39
N THR A 333 -9.49 -9.73 11.31
CA THR A 333 -10.95 -9.77 11.11
C THR A 333 -11.52 -8.38 10.86
N ASN A 334 -11.11 -7.38 11.65
CA ASN A 334 -11.55 -6.00 11.48
C ASN A 334 -11.15 -5.47 10.09
N VAL A 335 -9.89 -5.62 9.68
CA VAL A 335 -9.42 -5.06 8.41
C VAL A 335 -10.05 -5.77 7.21
N ILE A 336 -10.24 -7.10 7.27
CA ILE A 336 -10.99 -7.87 6.25
C ILE A 336 -12.40 -7.29 6.09
N SER A 337 -13.07 -6.92 7.19
CA SER A 337 -14.43 -6.37 7.11
C SER A 337 -14.50 -4.94 6.55
N ILE A 338 -13.38 -4.20 6.56
CA ILE A 338 -13.29 -2.80 6.09
C ILE A 338 -12.86 -2.73 4.61
N THR A 339 -11.91 -3.56 4.18
CA THR A 339 -11.42 -3.55 2.78
C THR A 339 -12.43 -4.17 1.83
N ASP A 340 -12.31 -3.87 0.53
CA ASP A 340 -13.17 -4.41 -0.53
C ASP A 340 -12.73 -5.82 -0.97
N GLY A 341 -11.68 -6.36 -0.39
CA GLY A 341 -11.10 -7.63 -0.75
C GLY A 341 -9.82 -7.90 0.05
N GLN A 342 -9.26 -9.07 -0.17
CA GLN A 342 -8.02 -9.51 0.43
C GLN A 342 -7.24 -10.45 -0.49
N ILE A 343 -5.92 -10.27 -0.45
CA ILE A 343 -4.89 -11.15 -1.00
C ILE A 343 -4.22 -11.84 0.18
N PHE A 344 -4.47 -13.14 0.31
CA PHE A 344 -3.92 -13.96 1.38
C PHE A 344 -2.63 -14.64 0.92
N LEU A 345 -1.51 -14.36 1.58
CA LEU A 345 -0.23 -15.00 1.34
C LEU A 345 0.01 -16.13 2.35
N SER A 346 0.13 -17.35 1.84
CA SER A 346 0.33 -18.57 2.64
C SER A 346 1.83 -18.88 2.82
N ALA A 347 2.22 -19.22 4.05
CA ALA A 347 3.57 -19.71 4.34
C ALA A 347 3.86 -21.05 3.64
N ASP A 348 2.89 -21.95 3.55
CA ASP A 348 3.05 -23.26 2.92
C ASP A 348 3.31 -23.14 1.41
N LEU A 349 2.59 -22.23 0.74
CA LEU A 349 2.83 -21.92 -0.68
C LEU A 349 4.23 -21.31 -0.88
N PHE A 350 4.65 -20.43 0.02
CA PHE A 350 5.98 -19.83 -0.04
C PHE A 350 7.10 -20.86 0.12
N ASN A 351 6.95 -21.78 1.09
CA ASN A 351 7.90 -22.84 1.41
C ASN A 351 7.96 -23.93 0.33
N SER A 352 6.84 -24.19 -0.36
CA SER A 352 6.79 -25.07 -1.54
C SER A 352 7.28 -24.40 -2.84
N GLY A 353 7.82 -23.18 -2.76
CA GLY A 353 8.46 -22.51 -3.87
C GLY A 353 7.51 -21.78 -4.83
N ILE A 354 6.25 -21.54 -4.44
CA ILE A 354 5.33 -20.69 -5.19
C ILE A 354 5.45 -19.27 -4.69
N ARG A 355 5.91 -18.39 -5.60
CA ARG A 355 6.15 -16.98 -5.34
C ARG A 355 5.62 -16.18 -6.54
N PRO A 356 4.69 -15.22 -6.35
CA PRO A 356 4.09 -14.81 -5.08
C PRO A 356 3.20 -15.89 -4.46
N ALA A 357 3.22 -16.00 -3.13
CA ALA A 357 2.62 -17.11 -2.37
C ALA A 357 1.10 -16.95 -2.13
N ILE A 358 0.36 -16.59 -3.17
CA ILE A 358 -1.05 -16.19 -3.07
C ILE A 358 -1.95 -17.42 -3.01
N ASN A 359 -2.73 -17.53 -1.94
CA ASN A 359 -3.78 -18.54 -1.84
C ASN A 359 -5.03 -18.05 -2.57
N VAL A 360 -5.28 -18.60 -3.75
CA VAL A 360 -6.37 -18.20 -4.65
C VAL A 360 -7.76 -18.49 -4.05
N GLY A 361 -7.89 -19.52 -3.20
CA GLY A 361 -9.17 -19.90 -2.59
C GLY A 361 -9.63 -18.92 -1.52
N ILE A 362 -8.70 -18.44 -0.69
CA ILE A 362 -8.99 -17.49 0.41
C ILE A 362 -9.02 -16.04 -0.10
N SER A 363 -8.28 -15.75 -1.17
CA SER A 363 -8.18 -14.40 -1.71
C SER A 363 -9.40 -14.02 -2.54
N VAL A 364 -9.91 -12.81 -2.33
CA VAL A 364 -11.18 -12.33 -2.91
C VAL A 364 -11.07 -10.85 -3.23
N SER A 365 -11.55 -10.43 -4.40
CA SER A 365 -11.81 -9.02 -4.73
C SER A 365 -13.33 -8.87 -4.91
N ARG A 366 -14.00 -8.04 -4.09
CA ARG A 366 -15.46 -7.82 -4.16
C ARG A 366 -15.85 -6.91 -5.32
N VAL A 367 -14.93 -6.11 -5.83
CA VAL A 367 -15.12 -5.35 -7.08
C VAL A 367 -15.13 -6.30 -8.29
N GLY A 368 -14.31 -7.36 -8.23
CA GLY A 368 -14.26 -8.40 -9.25
C GLY A 368 -13.89 -7.87 -10.64
N SER A 369 -14.46 -8.49 -11.68
CA SER A 369 -14.09 -8.20 -13.08
C SER A 369 -14.37 -6.76 -13.56
N ALA A 370 -15.07 -5.93 -12.77
CA ALA A 370 -15.21 -4.49 -13.07
C ALA A 370 -13.88 -3.74 -13.00
N ALA A 371 -12.90 -4.27 -12.25
CA ALA A 371 -11.54 -3.75 -12.16
C ALA A 371 -10.57 -4.40 -13.17
N GLN A 372 -11.06 -5.08 -14.21
CA GLN A 372 -10.23 -5.68 -15.27
C GLN A 372 -10.46 -5.00 -16.61
N ILE A 373 -9.40 -4.97 -17.44
CA ILE A 373 -9.62 -4.69 -18.86
C ILE A 373 -10.41 -5.83 -19.49
N LYS A 374 -11.18 -5.52 -20.53
CA LYS A 374 -12.07 -6.48 -21.19
C LYS A 374 -11.30 -7.69 -21.73
N ALA A 375 -10.09 -7.48 -22.25
CA ALA A 375 -9.20 -8.55 -22.70
C ALA A 375 -8.85 -9.55 -21.57
N MET A 376 -8.42 -9.06 -20.41
CA MET A 376 -8.10 -9.92 -19.25
C MET A 376 -9.33 -10.69 -18.77
N LYS A 377 -10.50 -10.02 -18.72
CA LYS A 377 -11.77 -10.64 -18.35
C LYS A 377 -12.16 -11.79 -19.29
N GLN A 378 -11.91 -11.65 -20.60
CA GLN A 378 -12.21 -12.69 -21.58
C GLN A 378 -11.33 -13.94 -21.39
N VAL A 379 -10.06 -13.77 -21.04
CA VAL A 379 -9.09 -14.90 -20.94
C VAL A 379 -9.04 -15.53 -19.54
N ALA A 380 -9.22 -14.75 -18.48
CA ALA A 380 -9.03 -15.18 -17.08
C ALA A 380 -10.31 -15.67 -16.40
N GLY A 381 -11.48 -15.54 -17.05
CA GLY A 381 -12.79 -15.79 -16.42
C GLY A 381 -12.95 -17.19 -15.81
N LYS A 382 -12.27 -18.20 -16.37
CA LYS A 382 -12.29 -19.59 -15.86
C LYS A 382 -11.12 -19.92 -14.92
N SER A 383 -10.03 -19.17 -14.96
CA SER A 383 -8.77 -19.51 -14.28
C SER A 383 -8.93 -19.70 -12.77
N LYS A 384 -9.70 -18.83 -12.12
CA LYS A 384 -9.93 -18.93 -10.67
C LYS A 384 -10.68 -20.20 -10.28
N LEU A 385 -11.69 -20.58 -11.07
CA LEU A 385 -12.47 -21.79 -10.84
C LEU A 385 -11.61 -23.04 -11.08
N ASP A 386 -10.85 -23.06 -12.17
CA ASP A 386 -9.98 -24.18 -12.53
C ASP A 386 -8.92 -24.44 -11.45
N LEU A 387 -8.32 -23.38 -10.90
CA LEU A 387 -7.34 -23.49 -9.81
C LEU A 387 -7.96 -23.88 -8.46
N ALA A 388 -9.19 -23.42 -8.19
CA ALA A 388 -9.92 -23.83 -6.99
C ALA A 388 -10.25 -25.33 -7.04
N GLN A 389 -10.80 -25.80 -8.17
CA GLN A 389 -11.07 -27.24 -8.40
C GLN A 389 -9.79 -28.06 -8.35
N PHE A 390 -8.69 -27.57 -8.94
CA PHE A 390 -7.39 -28.23 -8.83
C PHE A 390 -6.94 -28.38 -7.38
N THR A 391 -7.07 -27.35 -6.56
CA THR A 391 -6.62 -27.39 -5.15
C THR A 391 -7.43 -28.40 -4.35
N GLU A 392 -8.74 -28.46 -4.59
CA GLU A 392 -9.63 -29.44 -3.98
C GLU A 392 -9.25 -30.87 -4.40
N LEU A 393 -9.09 -31.12 -5.71
CA LEU A 393 -8.68 -32.42 -6.25
C LEU A 393 -7.28 -32.83 -5.78
N GLU A 394 -6.34 -31.89 -5.64
CA GLU A 394 -4.99 -32.16 -5.15
C GLU A 394 -5.02 -32.67 -3.70
N ALA A 395 -5.91 -32.13 -2.86
CA ALA A 395 -6.09 -32.61 -1.50
C ALA A 395 -6.72 -34.03 -1.47
N PHE A 396 -7.73 -34.30 -2.31
CA PHE A 396 -8.36 -35.62 -2.39
C PHE A 396 -7.42 -36.68 -2.97
N ALA A 397 -6.61 -36.33 -3.97
CA ALA A 397 -5.68 -37.23 -4.63
C ALA A 397 -4.59 -37.77 -3.71
N GLN A 398 -4.30 -37.12 -2.57
CA GLN A 398 -3.36 -37.63 -1.57
C GLN A 398 -3.84 -38.91 -0.89
N PHE A 399 -5.15 -39.19 -0.92
CA PHE A 399 -5.77 -40.33 -0.27
C PHE A 399 -6.24 -41.43 -1.26
N ALA A 400 -6.11 -41.19 -2.56
CA ALA A 400 -6.57 -42.11 -3.61
C ALA A 400 -5.40 -42.93 -4.17
N SER A 401 -5.60 -44.25 -4.34
CA SER A 401 -4.61 -45.13 -4.97
C SER A 401 -4.66 -45.09 -6.49
N ASP A 402 -5.87 -45.03 -7.07
CA ASP A 402 -6.10 -44.95 -8.52
C ASP A 402 -6.97 -43.75 -8.84
N LEU A 403 -6.51 -42.95 -9.79
CA LEU A 403 -7.22 -41.79 -10.32
C LEU A 403 -7.63 -42.07 -11.76
N ASP A 404 -8.86 -41.76 -12.11
CA ASP A 404 -9.33 -41.85 -13.50
C ASP A 404 -8.59 -40.83 -14.38
N LYS A 405 -8.58 -41.06 -15.70
CA LYS A 405 -7.85 -40.21 -16.66
C LYS A 405 -8.28 -38.74 -16.63
N THR A 406 -9.54 -38.45 -16.33
CA THR A 406 -10.03 -37.06 -16.32
C THR A 406 -9.45 -36.30 -15.12
N THR A 407 -9.44 -36.93 -13.95
CA THR A 407 -8.80 -36.38 -12.74
C THR A 407 -7.29 -36.24 -12.91
N GLN A 408 -6.62 -37.23 -13.52
CA GLN A 408 -5.19 -37.12 -13.84
C GLN A 408 -4.88 -35.93 -14.74
N ASN A 409 -5.66 -35.72 -15.79
CA ASN A 409 -5.49 -34.59 -16.71
C ASN A 409 -5.76 -33.25 -16.03
N GLN A 410 -6.78 -33.16 -15.17
CA GLN A 410 -7.07 -31.96 -14.40
C GLN A 410 -5.94 -31.62 -13.42
N LEU A 411 -5.41 -32.61 -12.70
CA LEU A 411 -4.26 -32.42 -11.82
C LEU A 411 -3.01 -31.99 -12.60
N ALA A 412 -2.75 -32.62 -13.74
CA ALA A 412 -1.62 -32.29 -14.59
C ALA A 412 -1.72 -30.85 -15.13
N ARG A 413 -2.91 -30.42 -15.57
CA ARG A 413 -3.17 -29.04 -16.00
C ARG A 413 -3.02 -28.06 -14.83
N GLY A 414 -3.62 -28.35 -13.69
CA GLY A 414 -3.57 -27.48 -12.52
C GLY A 414 -2.14 -27.27 -11.98
N ARG A 415 -1.28 -28.29 -12.02
CA ARG A 415 0.16 -28.15 -11.71
C ARG A 415 0.86 -27.13 -12.63
N ARG A 416 0.54 -27.14 -13.93
CA ARG A 416 1.09 -26.19 -14.91
C ARG A 416 0.53 -24.79 -14.74
N LEU A 417 -0.77 -24.66 -14.46
CA LEU A 417 -1.39 -23.37 -14.13
C LEU A 417 -0.76 -22.77 -12.88
N ARG A 418 -0.47 -23.58 -11.85
CA ARG A 418 0.22 -23.13 -10.64
C ARG A 418 1.67 -22.71 -10.92
N GLU A 419 2.36 -23.41 -11.82
CA GLU A 419 3.72 -23.05 -12.24
C GLU A 419 3.75 -21.73 -13.03
N LEU A 420 2.75 -21.51 -13.88
CA LEU A 420 2.57 -20.29 -14.66
C LEU A 420 2.41 -19.04 -13.78
N LEU A 421 1.79 -19.17 -12.60
CA LEU A 421 1.60 -18.06 -11.67
C LEU A 421 2.90 -17.62 -10.97
N LYS A 422 3.99 -18.40 -11.07
CA LYS A 422 5.26 -18.05 -10.45
C LYS A 422 5.92 -16.89 -11.17
N GLN A 423 6.21 -15.84 -10.42
CA GLN A 423 6.86 -14.64 -10.92
C GLN A 423 8.01 -14.23 -10.01
N SER A 424 9.14 -13.88 -10.61
CA SER A 424 10.29 -13.35 -9.88
C SER A 424 9.97 -11.97 -9.32
N GLN A 425 10.50 -11.67 -8.14
CA GLN A 425 10.36 -10.35 -7.51
C GLN A 425 10.97 -9.25 -8.39
N ALA A 426 10.37 -8.06 -8.35
CA ALA A 426 10.81 -6.88 -9.09
C ALA A 426 10.83 -7.04 -10.62
N GLN A 427 10.09 -8.02 -11.15
CA GLN A 427 9.89 -8.24 -12.58
C GLN A 427 8.39 -8.19 -12.92
N PRO A 428 7.71 -7.04 -12.73
CA PRO A 428 6.31 -6.89 -13.12
C PRO A 428 6.15 -7.09 -14.63
N LEU A 429 5.04 -7.71 -15.03
CA LEU A 429 4.72 -7.98 -16.42
C LEU A 429 3.68 -6.99 -16.95
N ALA A 430 3.85 -6.59 -18.20
CA ALA A 430 2.87 -5.76 -18.88
C ALA A 430 1.56 -6.56 -19.07
N VAL A 431 0.41 -5.88 -19.10
CA VAL A 431 -0.89 -6.57 -19.09
C VAL A 431 -1.09 -7.46 -20.32
N GLU A 432 -0.50 -7.08 -21.45
CA GLU A 432 -0.48 -7.82 -22.71
C GLU A 432 0.27 -9.15 -22.54
N GLU A 433 1.42 -9.13 -21.86
CA GLU A 433 2.22 -10.32 -21.53
C GLU A 433 1.50 -11.24 -20.55
N GLN A 434 0.75 -10.66 -19.61
CA GLN A 434 -0.05 -11.45 -18.68
C GLN A 434 -1.22 -12.14 -19.42
N ILE A 435 -1.90 -11.42 -20.33
CA ILE A 435 -3.02 -11.97 -21.11
C ILE A 435 -2.58 -13.15 -21.95
N MET A 436 -1.47 -13.04 -22.69
CA MET A 436 -0.96 -14.16 -23.48
C MET A 436 -0.61 -15.36 -22.59
N THR A 437 -0.05 -15.11 -21.41
CA THR A 437 0.38 -16.15 -20.48
C THR A 437 -0.84 -16.90 -19.97
N VAL A 438 -1.83 -16.17 -19.46
CA VAL A 438 -3.10 -16.73 -18.97
C VAL A 438 -3.82 -17.49 -20.09
N TYR A 439 -3.94 -16.92 -21.30
CA TYR A 439 -4.59 -17.58 -22.44
C TYR A 439 -3.90 -18.89 -22.83
N THR A 440 -2.57 -18.92 -22.84
CA THR A 440 -1.79 -20.13 -23.17
C THR A 440 -2.04 -21.24 -22.16
N GLY A 441 -2.13 -20.90 -20.88
CA GLY A 441 -2.42 -21.85 -19.81
C GLY A 441 -3.88 -22.34 -19.81
N THR A 442 -4.85 -21.43 -19.92
CA THR A 442 -6.28 -21.78 -19.79
C THR A 442 -6.81 -22.61 -20.97
N ASN A 443 -6.25 -22.44 -22.16
CA ASN A 443 -6.64 -23.22 -23.34
C ASN A 443 -5.88 -24.55 -23.50
N GLY A 444 -5.06 -24.94 -22.52
CA GLY A 444 -4.40 -26.24 -22.50
C GLY A 444 -3.21 -26.38 -23.45
N TYR A 445 -2.69 -25.30 -24.03
CA TYR A 445 -1.49 -25.36 -24.88
C TYR A 445 -0.26 -25.85 -24.08
N LEU A 446 -0.22 -25.59 -22.78
CA LEU A 446 0.86 -26.06 -21.91
C LEU A 446 0.76 -27.56 -21.55
N ASP A 447 -0.35 -28.24 -21.83
CA ASP A 447 -0.62 -29.60 -21.34
C ASP A 447 0.40 -30.63 -21.87
N SER A 448 1.04 -30.36 -23.02
CA SER A 448 2.07 -31.23 -23.59
C SER A 448 3.47 -31.06 -22.98
N LEU A 449 3.71 -29.98 -22.23
CA LEU A 449 5.02 -29.65 -21.65
C LEU A 449 5.19 -30.28 -20.28
N GLU A 450 6.42 -30.59 -19.88
CA GLU A 450 6.71 -30.91 -18.48
C GLU A 450 6.63 -29.67 -17.59
N VAL A 451 6.34 -29.83 -16.29
CA VAL A 451 6.17 -28.70 -15.36
C VAL A 451 7.41 -27.80 -15.34
N GLY A 452 8.62 -28.36 -15.34
CA GLY A 452 9.86 -27.59 -15.36
C GLY A 452 10.09 -26.77 -16.64
N GLN A 453 9.46 -27.16 -17.75
CA GLN A 453 9.57 -26.50 -19.04
C GLN A 453 8.62 -25.31 -19.21
N VAL A 454 7.58 -25.21 -18.38
CA VAL A 454 6.54 -24.17 -18.50
C VAL A 454 7.13 -22.76 -18.39
N ARG A 455 7.97 -22.49 -17.38
CA ARG A 455 8.54 -21.14 -17.17
C ARG A 455 9.51 -20.72 -18.29
N PRO A 456 10.48 -21.57 -18.70
CA PRO A 456 11.32 -21.26 -19.86
C PRO A 456 10.50 -21.01 -21.13
N PHE A 457 9.52 -21.86 -21.43
CA PHE A 457 8.65 -21.71 -22.60
C PHE A 457 7.89 -20.37 -22.58
N LEU A 458 7.28 -20.01 -21.46
CA LEU A 458 6.58 -18.72 -21.32
C LEU A 458 7.52 -17.51 -21.38
N GLY A 459 8.78 -17.66 -20.97
CA GLY A 459 9.83 -16.67 -21.20
C GLY A 459 10.06 -16.44 -22.69
N ASN A 460 10.41 -17.51 -23.42
CA ASN A 460 10.68 -17.44 -24.84
C ASN A 460 9.47 -16.95 -25.64
N LEU A 461 8.26 -17.40 -25.32
CA LEU A 461 7.04 -16.97 -26.00
C LEU A 461 6.80 -15.45 -25.85
N ARG A 462 7.10 -14.86 -24.69
CA ARG A 462 6.99 -13.42 -24.47
C ARG A 462 7.99 -12.65 -25.32
N ASP A 463 9.22 -13.14 -25.39
CA ASP A 463 10.28 -12.52 -26.21
C ASP A 463 10.02 -12.69 -27.71
N TYR A 464 9.45 -13.83 -28.10
CA TYR A 464 9.02 -14.12 -29.47
C TYR A 464 7.92 -13.16 -29.92
N LEU A 465 6.86 -12.99 -29.14
CA LEU A 465 5.78 -12.06 -29.46
C LEU A 465 6.27 -10.61 -29.53
N LYS A 466 7.16 -10.19 -28.63
CA LYS A 466 7.78 -8.86 -28.68
C LYS A 466 8.56 -8.60 -29.97
N SER A 467 9.28 -9.61 -30.46
CA SER A 467 10.18 -9.45 -31.60
C SER A 467 9.51 -9.68 -32.96
N GLN A 468 8.65 -10.69 -33.08
CA GLN A 468 8.09 -11.14 -34.35
C GLN A 468 6.64 -10.71 -34.58
N LYS A 469 5.83 -10.57 -33.51
CA LYS A 469 4.40 -10.20 -33.61
C LYS A 469 4.03 -9.04 -32.67
N PRO A 470 4.71 -7.88 -32.74
CA PRO A 470 4.44 -6.73 -31.85
C PRO A 470 3.01 -6.20 -32.00
N GLN A 471 2.38 -6.43 -33.16
CA GLN A 471 0.98 -6.12 -33.44
C GLN A 471 0.02 -6.66 -32.36
N PHE A 472 0.31 -7.82 -31.75
CA PHE A 472 -0.49 -8.34 -30.65
C PHE A 472 -0.55 -7.36 -29.47
N GLN A 473 0.60 -6.80 -29.07
CA GLN A 473 0.66 -5.85 -27.96
C GLN A 473 -0.01 -4.52 -28.31
N GLU A 474 0.12 -4.07 -29.56
CA GLU A 474 -0.54 -2.85 -30.06
C GLU A 474 -2.06 -2.99 -30.05
N ILE A 475 -2.60 -4.14 -30.48
CA ILE A 475 -4.05 -4.41 -30.48
C ILE A 475 -4.59 -4.40 -29.04
N ILE A 476 -3.93 -5.10 -28.12
CA ILE A 476 -4.40 -5.20 -26.73
C ILE A 476 -4.30 -3.85 -26.01
N SER A 477 -3.21 -3.12 -26.18
CA SER A 477 -3.01 -1.82 -25.54
C SER A 477 -3.98 -0.75 -26.05
N SER A 478 -4.26 -0.73 -27.36
CA SER A 478 -5.18 0.25 -27.98
C SER A 478 -6.65 -0.08 -27.73
N THR A 479 -7.06 -1.32 -28.00
CA THR A 479 -8.48 -1.71 -27.92
C THR A 479 -8.91 -2.09 -26.51
N LYS A 480 -7.98 -2.51 -25.64
CA LYS A 480 -8.24 -3.12 -24.33
C LYS A 480 -9.11 -4.37 -24.40
N THR A 481 -9.25 -4.96 -25.60
CA THR A 481 -10.08 -6.12 -25.90
C THR A 481 -9.26 -7.23 -26.54
N PHE A 482 -9.62 -8.48 -26.27
CA PHE A 482 -9.01 -9.63 -26.93
C PHE A 482 -9.84 -9.92 -28.19
N THR A 483 -9.39 -9.40 -29.34
CA THR A 483 -10.04 -9.54 -30.65
C THR A 483 -9.69 -10.89 -31.29
N GLU A 484 -10.46 -11.29 -32.30
CA GLU A 484 -10.18 -12.51 -33.08
C GLU A 484 -8.81 -12.45 -33.80
N GLU A 485 -8.43 -11.25 -34.26
CA GLU A 485 -7.10 -11.00 -34.85
C GLU A 485 -5.98 -11.23 -33.82
N ALA A 486 -6.10 -10.65 -32.62
CA ALA A 486 -5.14 -10.87 -31.54
C ALA A 486 -5.07 -12.35 -31.13
N GLU A 487 -6.21 -13.04 -31.10
CA GLU A 487 -6.28 -14.46 -30.81
C GLU A 487 -5.56 -15.30 -31.87
N THR A 488 -5.75 -14.98 -33.15
CA THR A 488 -5.11 -15.69 -34.27
C THR A 488 -3.61 -15.52 -34.23
N LEU A 489 -3.12 -14.27 -34.08
CA LEU A 489 -1.69 -13.98 -33.93
C LEU A 489 -1.06 -14.73 -32.75
N LEU A 490 -1.77 -14.79 -31.61
CA LEU A 490 -1.29 -15.51 -30.44
C LEU A 490 -1.25 -17.02 -30.67
N LYS A 491 -2.27 -17.61 -31.30
CA LYS A 491 -2.28 -19.06 -31.62
C LYS A 491 -1.13 -19.45 -32.53
N GLU A 492 -0.89 -18.68 -33.59
CA GLU A 492 0.24 -18.91 -34.49
C GLU A 492 1.57 -18.78 -33.74
N ALA A 493 1.73 -17.75 -32.90
CA ALA A 493 2.94 -17.58 -32.09
C ALA A 493 3.19 -18.75 -31.13
N ILE A 494 2.12 -19.26 -30.50
CA ILE A 494 2.21 -20.44 -29.62
C ILE A 494 2.65 -21.66 -30.42
N GLN A 495 2.11 -21.89 -31.62
CA GLN A 495 2.47 -23.03 -32.46
C GLN A 495 3.93 -22.95 -32.91
N GLU A 496 4.34 -21.81 -33.48
CA GLU A 496 5.70 -21.57 -33.96
C GLU A 496 6.73 -21.72 -32.82
N GLU A 497 6.44 -21.17 -31.64
CA GLU A 497 7.34 -21.28 -30.49
C GLU A 497 7.33 -22.70 -29.90
N MET A 498 6.21 -23.41 -29.92
CA MET A 498 6.15 -24.80 -29.45
C MET A 498 6.97 -25.74 -30.34
N GLU A 499 6.99 -25.52 -31.66
CA GLU A 499 7.87 -26.24 -32.56
C GLU A 499 9.35 -25.94 -32.27
N ARG A 500 9.71 -24.67 -32.09
CA ARG A 500 11.08 -24.25 -31.74
C ARG A 500 11.54 -24.83 -30.41
N PHE A 501 10.68 -24.78 -29.40
CA PHE A 501 11.00 -25.24 -28.05
C PHE A 501 11.17 -26.76 -27.98
N ARG A 502 10.49 -27.54 -28.83
CA ARG A 502 10.68 -29.00 -28.92
C ARG A 502 11.95 -29.42 -29.66
N LEU A 503 12.51 -28.52 -30.47
CA LEU A 503 13.77 -28.75 -31.20
C LEU A 503 15.02 -28.43 -30.36
N GLN A 504 14.85 -27.73 -29.23
CA GLN A 504 15.87 -27.45 -28.22
C GLN A 504 15.81 -28.49 -27.11
#